data_AF-A0A851L601-F1
#
_entry.id   AF-A0A851L601-F1
#
_cell.length_a   1.000
_cell.length_b   1.000
_cell.length_c   1.000
_cell.angle_alpha   90.00
_cell.angle_beta   90.00
_cell.angle_gamma   90.00
#
_symmetry.space_group_name_H-M   'P 1'
#
loop_
_entity.id
_entity.type
_entity.pdbx_description
1 polymer ?
#
loop_
_entity_poly.entity_id
_entity_poly.type
_entity_poly.pdbx_seq_one_letter_code
_entity_poly.pdbx_strand_id
1 'polypeptide(L)'
;MALLLWLVAQLGAGSAAYVVSVDVGRAERPLEHFWRSTGFCPPLPHSRADLFDLSKDQEMNLAYISSVPHGGIEQVRIHWLLELVALRVMNGKLHYNFTSLDNLMDRMWENKLIPGFELMGNPSGYFLDFEDKKQVVRWRNLITLLASRYIDRYGLEHVAKWNFETWNEPDHHDFDNVSMTVKGFLNYYDACSEGLRAASPLLKFGGPGDSFHPLPKSPICWGLLCHCYNGTNFFTGETGVRLDYISLHKKGGGSSLYILQQEVEAVEQIQKLFPNFASVAIYNDEADPMVGWSIPQLWRADVTYAAMVVKVIIQHQNLLISKANNTINYTLLSNDNAFLSYYPHYFTQRTLTARFQMNNTKPPHVQMVRKPVLTVMGLLALLGEKQIFAEVNNSEGKSTQNSTIGVLASMHTPSEMQPSDSWQATLLMYSSEDNRTSSNISTVTVNATHFPKLRELVYVTYYLDNNQTNPYLKWKKLGSPDFPSPEEFQQIRDAEDPVATGPFAFPEGGILTLKQDFPVPSVFLIHICARPRSVPDQVTGVRLIPLTKGQVIVLWDDGCVNSKCIKTFEVEFSPDGTVYQRINGKDTIFTLWVYSPGSSVSGFYRVRAIDYWGKAGLSSLPVEYVEAFK
;
A
#
# COMPACT_ATOMS: atom_id res chain seq x y z
N MET A 1 23.13 -43.63 37.41
CA MET A 1 22.93 -42.25 37.88
C MET A 1 23.42 -41.22 36.85
N ALA A 2 23.18 -41.45 35.55
CA ALA A 2 23.61 -40.55 34.46
C ALA A 2 22.62 -40.52 33.27
N LEU A 3 21.41 -41.06 33.43
CA LEU A 3 20.39 -41.11 32.38
C LEU A 3 19.06 -40.43 32.78
N LEU A 4 19.00 -39.80 33.97
CA LEU A 4 17.84 -39.03 34.43
C LEU A 4 18.02 -37.50 34.33
N LEU A 5 19.16 -37.04 33.82
CA LEU A 5 19.50 -35.62 33.68
C LEU A 5 19.33 -35.09 32.24
N TRP A 6 18.74 -35.88 31.34
CA TRP A 6 18.51 -35.51 29.94
C TRP A 6 17.03 -35.35 29.57
N LEU A 7 16.13 -35.33 30.57
CA LEU A 7 14.69 -35.16 30.37
C LEU A 7 14.06 -33.99 31.16
N VAL A 8 14.89 -33.11 31.72
CA VAL A 8 14.42 -31.85 32.34
C VAL A 8 15.29 -30.68 31.83
N ALA A 9 15.23 -30.48 30.52
CA ALA A 9 15.42 -29.18 29.91
C ALA A 9 14.24 -28.98 28.96
N GLN A 10 13.04 -28.92 29.55
CA GLN A 10 11.98 -28.12 28.96
C GLN A 10 12.58 -26.72 28.80
N LEU A 11 12.93 -26.37 27.57
CA LEU A 11 13.15 -24.98 27.17
C LEU A 11 11.84 -24.26 27.51
N GLY A 12 11.80 -23.62 28.68
CA GLY A 12 10.73 -22.74 29.04
C GLY A 12 10.63 -21.69 27.95
N ALA A 13 9.46 -21.59 27.32
CA ALA A 13 9.12 -20.43 26.53
C ALA A 13 9.36 -19.20 27.42
N GLY A 14 10.36 -18.39 27.09
CA GLY A 14 10.65 -17.18 27.84
C GLY A 14 9.49 -16.21 27.63
N SER A 15 8.54 -16.19 28.56
CA SER A 15 7.41 -15.26 28.55
C SER A 15 7.93 -13.89 28.99
N ALA A 16 8.33 -13.06 28.03
CA ALA A 16 8.62 -11.65 28.31
C ALA A 16 7.30 -10.91 28.55
N ALA A 17 7.26 -10.06 29.59
CA ALA A 17 6.11 -9.22 29.91
C ALA A 17 6.39 -7.77 29.51
N TYR A 18 5.44 -7.16 28.81
CA TYR A 18 5.49 -5.77 28.39
C TYR A 18 4.27 -5.00 28.87
N VAL A 19 4.45 -3.72 29.14
CA VAL A 19 3.38 -2.78 29.44
C VAL A 19 3.36 -1.72 28.34
N VAL A 20 2.20 -1.56 27.70
CA VAL A 20 1.94 -0.51 26.72
C VAL A 20 1.09 0.55 27.41
N SER A 21 1.69 1.71 27.69
CA SER A 21 1.00 2.85 28.31
C SER A 21 0.56 3.82 27.23
N VAL A 22 -0.71 4.20 27.22
CA VAL A 22 -1.27 5.18 26.26
C VAL A 22 -2.02 6.27 27.02
N ASP A 23 -1.75 7.52 26.64
CA ASP A 23 -2.45 8.70 27.16
C ASP A 23 -3.21 9.38 26.03
N VAL A 24 -4.52 9.15 25.99
CA VAL A 24 -5.41 9.67 24.95
C VAL A 24 -5.62 11.18 25.09
N GLY A 25 -5.43 11.74 26.29
CA GLY A 25 -5.50 13.17 26.53
C GLY A 25 -4.29 13.94 26.01
N ARG A 26 -3.19 13.24 25.67
CA ARG A 26 -1.93 13.83 25.24
C ARG A 26 -1.72 13.66 23.73
N ALA A 27 -2.36 14.53 22.96
CA ALA A 27 -2.04 14.68 21.54
C ALA A 27 -0.64 15.26 21.36
N GLU A 28 0.18 14.61 20.53
CA GLU A 28 1.56 15.05 20.29
C GLU A 28 1.70 15.89 19.03
N ARG A 29 1.11 15.43 17.92
CA ARG A 29 1.36 15.97 16.57
C ARG A 29 0.38 15.42 15.53
N PRO A 30 0.28 16.04 14.34
CA PRO A 30 -0.36 15.41 13.18
C PRO A 30 0.30 14.07 12.81
N LEU A 31 -0.49 13.08 12.40
CA LEU A 31 -0.05 11.80 11.88
C LEU A 31 -0.44 11.71 10.40
N GLU A 32 0.53 11.97 9.53
CA GLU A 32 0.37 11.77 8.10
C GLU A 32 0.46 10.27 7.76
N HIS A 33 -0.38 9.81 6.83
CA HIS A 33 -0.37 8.42 6.38
C HIS A 33 0.59 8.27 5.20
N PHE A 34 1.88 8.43 5.48
CA PHE A 34 2.96 8.48 4.48
C PHE A 34 3.22 7.14 3.77
N TRP A 35 2.59 6.04 4.20
CA TRP A 35 2.85 4.68 3.71
C TRP A 35 1.86 4.18 2.63
N ARG A 36 0.95 5.03 2.16
CA ARG A 36 -0.18 4.64 1.27
C ARG A 36 0.23 4.47 -0.20
N SER A 37 1.35 3.77 -0.42
CA SER A 37 1.93 3.53 -1.74
C SER A 37 2.38 2.08 -1.90
N THR A 38 2.21 1.57 -3.11
CA THR A 38 2.80 0.31 -3.58
C THR A 38 3.38 0.52 -4.99
N GLY A 39 3.95 -0.52 -5.58
CA GLY A 39 4.50 -0.45 -6.94
C GLY A 39 4.78 -1.82 -7.55
N PHE A 40 5.03 -1.84 -8.86
CA PHE A 40 5.46 -3.02 -9.59
C PHE A 40 6.15 -2.67 -10.93
N CYS A 41 6.85 -3.67 -11.48
CA CYS A 41 7.44 -3.66 -12.81
C CYS A 41 6.74 -4.69 -13.73
N PRO A 42 6.28 -4.32 -14.94
CA PRO A 42 5.85 -5.31 -15.94
C PRO A 42 7.04 -6.17 -16.40
N PRO A 43 6.83 -7.46 -16.74
CA PRO A 43 7.91 -8.33 -17.18
C PRO A 43 8.38 -8.01 -18.60
N LEU A 44 9.54 -8.55 -18.98
CA LEU A 44 10.03 -8.51 -20.35
C LEU A 44 9.09 -9.25 -21.34
N PRO A 45 9.05 -8.83 -22.62
CA PRO A 45 9.68 -7.62 -23.15
C PRO A 45 8.86 -6.35 -22.81
N HIS A 46 9.51 -5.27 -22.37
CA HIS A 46 8.83 -4.04 -21.93
C HIS A 46 7.98 -3.39 -23.04
N SER A 47 8.39 -3.51 -24.31
CA SER A 47 7.59 -3.08 -25.47
C SER A 47 6.19 -3.73 -25.59
N ARG A 48 5.92 -4.77 -24.80
CA ARG A 48 4.62 -5.46 -24.69
C ARG A 48 4.05 -5.42 -23.27
N ALA A 49 4.46 -4.44 -22.46
CA ALA A 49 3.91 -4.20 -21.13
C ALA A 49 2.37 -4.06 -21.16
N ASP A 50 1.82 -3.58 -22.27
CA ASP A 50 0.37 -3.52 -22.52
C ASP A 50 -0.37 -4.86 -22.26
N LEU A 51 0.26 -5.99 -22.59
CA LEU A 51 -0.31 -7.31 -22.38
C LEU A 51 -0.39 -7.69 -20.90
N PHE A 52 0.51 -7.17 -20.07
CA PHE A 52 0.56 -7.42 -18.64
C PHE A 52 -0.30 -6.41 -17.88
N ASP A 53 -0.11 -5.12 -18.13
CA ASP A 53 -0.77 -4.03 -17.40
C ASP A 53 -2.28 -3.97 -17.65
N LEU A 54 -2.73 -4.37 -18.85
CA LEU A 54 -4.15 -4.46 -19.21
C LEU A 54 -4.70 -5.88 -19.08
N SER A 55 -3.92 -6.81 -18.53
CA SER A 55 -4.37 -8.20 -18.34
C SER A 55 -5.53 -8.29 -17.35
N LYS A 56 -6.29 -9.40 -17.44
CA LYS A 56 -7.32 -9.71 -16.46
C LYS A 56 -6.73 -9.87 -15.05
N ASP A 57 -5.53 -10.42 -14.96
CA ASP A 57 -4.77 -10.56 -13.72
C ASP A 57 -4.54 -9.19 -13.09
N GLN A 58 -4.08 -8.19 -13.85
CA GLN A 58 -3.81 -6.87 -13.31
C GLN A 58 -5.08 -6.08 -12.99
N GLU A 59 -6.17 -6.26 -13.74
CA GLU A 59 -7.49 -5.74 -13.37
C GLU A 59 -7.90 -6.23 -11.96
N MET A 60 -7.74 -7.53 -11.69
CA MET A 60 -8.02 -8.07 -10.36
C MET A 60 -7.03 -7.56 -9.32
N ASN A 61 -5.74 -7.47 -9.65
CA ASN A 61 -4.73 -6.99 -8.72
C ASN A 61 -5.04 -5.56 -8.23
N LEU A 62 -5.35 -4.65 -9.16
CA LEU A 62 -5.75 -3.28 -8.84
C LEU A 62 -7.05 -3.23 -8.04
N ALA A 63 -8.01 -4.12 -8.31
CA ALA A 63 -9.21 -4.27 -7.50
C ALA A 63 -8.88 -4.64 -6.04
N TYR A 64 -8.00 -5.61 -5.81
CA TYR A 64 -7.54 -5.97 -4.45
C TYR A 64 -6.77 -4.83 -3.78
N ILE A 65 -5.91 -4.12 -4.51
CA ILE A 65 -5.16 -2.96 -4.00
C ILE A 65 -6.12 -1.84 -3.56
N SER A 66 -7.09 -1.50 -4.41
CA SER A 66 -8.11 -0.47 -4.11
C SER A 66 -9.11 -0.90 -3.04
N SER A 67 -9.19 -2.20 -2.72
CA SER A 67 -10.13 -2.70 -1.72
C SER A 67 -9.72 -2.41 -0.27
N VAL A 68 -8.52 -1.87 -0.08
CA VAL A 68 -8.05 -1.44 1.24
C VAL A 68 -8.91 -0.25 1.69
N PRO A 69 -9.61 -0.36 2.84
CA PRO A 69 -10.58 0.65 3.27
C PRO A 69 -9.93 2.02 3.43
N HIS A 70 -10.74 3.06 3.29
CA HIS A 70 -10.38 4.47 3.53
C HIS A 70 -9.14 4.92 2.74
N GLY A 71 -8.95 4.38 1.54
CA GLY A 71 -7.77 4.68 0.71
C GLY A 71 -6.46 4.29 1.39
N GLY A 72 -6.42 3.18 2.13
CA GLY A 72 -5.19 2.73 2.81
C GLY A 72 -4.03 2.41 1.87
N ILE A 73 -4.29 2.30 0.57
CA ILE A 73 -3.33 2.45 -0.52
C ILE A 73 -3.94 3.41 -1.54
N GLU A 74 -3.21 4.46 -1.90
CA GLU A 74 -3.66 5.46 -2.89
C GLU A 74 -2.80 5.43 -4.14
N GLN A 75 -1.49 5.27 -3.98
CA GLN A 75 -0.54 5.29 -5.10
C GLN A 75 -0.13 3.89 -5.54
N VAL A 76 -0.02 3.69 -6.85
CA VAL A 76 0.71 2.57 -7.47
C VAL A 76 1.80 3.13 -8.38
N ARG A 77 3.08 2.96 -8.02
CA ARG A 77 4.24 3.32 -8.83
C ARG A 77 4.49 2.23 -9.89
N ILE A 78 4.53 2.60 -11.16
CA ILE A 78 4.52 1.65 -12.28
C ILE A 78 5.68 1.94 -13.21
N HIS A 79 6.58 0.97 -13.35
CA HIS A 79 7.69 1.05 -14.30
C HIS A 79 7.19 0.99 -15.75
N TRP A 80 7.97 1.54 -16.68
CA TRP A 80 7.77 1.40 -18.13
C TRP A 80 6.43 1.93 -18.68
N LEU A 81 5.76 2.86 -18.00
CA LEU A 81 4.49 3.45 -18.45
C LEU A 81 4.54 4.02 -19.88
N LEU A 82 5.68 4.54 -20.32
CA LEU A 82 5.81 5.12 -21.66
C LEU A 82 5.98 4.07 -22.77
N GLU A 83 6.18 2.79 -22.44
CA GLU A 83 6.06 1.69 -23.43
C GLU A 83 4.61 1.46 -23.88
N LEU A 84 3.63 1.90 -23.09
CA LEU A 84 2.22 1.83 -23.45
C LEU A 84 1.82 2.92 -24.46
N VAL A 85 2.76 3.79 -24.85
CA VAL A 85 2.58 4.80 -25.89
C VAL A 85 3.19 4.30 -27.19
N ALA A 86 2.37 4.07 -28.22
CA ALA A 86 2.89 3.77 -29.54
C ALA A 86 3.27 5.05 -30.29
N LEU A 87 4.32 5.01 -31.09
CA LEU A 87 4.81 6.15 -31.86
C LEU A 87 4.97 5.78 -33.32
N ARG A 88 4.51 6.67 -34.21
CA ARG A 88 4.75 6.58 -35.66
C ARG A 88 5.29 7.90 -36.19
N VAL A 89 6.21 7.81 -37.14
CA VAL A 89 6.70 8.98 -37.88
C VAL A 89 5.97 9.05 -39.22
N MET A 90 5.22 10.11 -39.45
CA MET A 90 4.52 10.37 -40.73
C MET A 90 4.88 11.76 -41.23
N ASN A 91 5.40 11.87 -42.46
CA ASN A 91 5.81 13.13 -43.07
C ASN A 91 6.73 13.99 -42.16
N GLY A 92 7.65 13.34 -41.43
CA GLY A 92 8.57 13.99 -40.49
C GLY A 92 7.96 14.45 -39.16
N LYS A 93 6.65 14.24 -38.94
CA LYS A 93 5.94 14.51 -37.68
C LYS A 93 5.77 13.24 -36.86
N LEU A 94 5.83 13.39 -35.54
CA LEU A 94 5.58 12.31 -34.59
C LEU A 94 4.08 12.24 -34.30
N HIS A 95 3.52 11.03 -34.39
CA HIS A 95 2.14 10.72 -34.04
C HIS A 95 2.16 9.69 -32.92
N TYR A 96 1.57 10.06 -31.79
CA TYR A 96 1.49 9.22 -30.59
C TYR A 96 0.11 8.57 -30.51
N ASN A 97 0.08 7.31 -30.09
CA ASN A 97 -1.13 6.60 -29.73
C ASN A 97 -1.07 6.24 -28.24
N PHE A 98 -1.95 6.88 -27.46
CA PHE A 98 -2.04 6.72 -26.01
C PHE A 98 -3.03 5.63 -25.57
N THR A 99 -3.70 4.92 -26.48
CA THR A 99 -4.83 4.03 -26.13
C THR A 99 -4.52 3.05 -25.00
N SER A 100 -3.37 2.37 -25.02
CA SER A 100 -3.04 1.41 -23.96
C SER A 100 -2.80 2.10 -22.61
N LEU A 101 -2.11 3.24 -22.62
CA LEU A 101 -1.86 4.02 -21.41
C LEU A 101 -3.17 4.65 -20.88
N ASP A 102 -4.03 5.17 -21.75
CA ASP A 102 -5.35 5.69 -21.37
C ASP A 102 -6.18 4.62 -20.67
N ASN A 103 -6.22 3.40 -21.23
CA ASN A 103 -6.94 2.29 -20.64
C ASN A 103 -6.42 1.96 -19.23
N LEU A 104 -5.10 1.96 -19.03
CA LEU A 104 -4.52 1.73 -17.70
C LEU A 104 -4.87 2.87 -16.72
N MET A 105 -4.71 4.12 -17.14
CA MET A 105 -5.01 5.29 -16.31
C MET A 105 -6.50 5.37 -15.94
N ASP A 106 -7.40 5.02 -16.88
CA ASP A 106 -8.84 4.94 -16.62
C ASP A 106 -9.15 3.89 -15.56
N ARG A 107 -8.52 2.71 -15.66
CA ARG A 107 -8.70 1.64 -14.66
C ARG A 107 -8.20 2.06 -13.28
N MET A 108 -7.06 2.75 -13.19
CA MET A 108 -6.58 3.25 -11.91
C MET A 108 -7.54 4.29 -11.33
N TRP A 109 -7.98 5.24 -12.14
CA TRP A 109 -8.92 6.29 -11.75
C TRP A 109 -10.29 5.73 -11.30
N GLU A 110 -10.82 4.74 -12.02
CA GLU A 110 -12.04 3.99 -11.64
C GLU A 110 -11.89 3.34 -10.25
N ASN A 111 -10.70 2.84 -9.94
CA ASN A 111 -10.35 2.23 -8.65
C ASN A 111 -9.89 3.24 -7.59
N LYS A 112 -10.03 4.55 -7.84
CA LYS A 112 -9.60 5.63 -6.93
C LYS A 112 -8.10 5.60 -6.59
N LEU A 113 -7.29 4.97 -7.45
CA LEU A 113 -5.84 4.94 -7.35
C LEU A 113 -5.24 6.04 -8.22
N ILE A 114 -4.05 6.51 -7.82
CA ILE A 114 -3.22 7.43 -8.60
C ILE A 114 -1.90 6.75 -9.02
N PRO A 115 -1.35 7.09 -10.19
CA PRO A 115 -0.04 6.61 -10.59
C PRO A 115 1.08 7.33 -9.83
N GLY A 116 2.05 6.55 -9.34
CA GLY A 116 3.44 7.00 -9.27
C GLY A 116 3.96 6.96 -10.70
N PHE A 117 3.91 8.12 -11.37
CA PHE A 117 4.02 8.23 -12.81
C PHE A 117 5.49 8.39 -13.21
N GLU A 118 6.21 7.29 -13.29
CA GLU A 118 7.57 7.30 -13.83
C GLU A 118 7.54 7.64 -15.32
N LEU A 119 8.29 8.66 -15.71
CA LEU A 119 8.48 9.06 -17.11
C LEU A 119 9.48 8.12 -17.79
N MET A 120 9.19 6.82 -17.73
CA MET A 120 10.07 5.71 -18.03
C MET A 120 9.56 4.92 -19.25
N GLY A 121 10.45 4.65 -20.20
CA GLY A 121 10.17 3.85 -21.40
C GLY A 121 10.53 4.55 -22.71
N ASN A 122 10.43 3.82 -23.81
CA ASN A 122 10.84 4.25 -25.13
C ASN A 122 9.75 3.97 -26.18
N PRO A 123 8.78 4.90 -26.37
CA PRO A 123 7.68 4.75 -27.30
C PRO A 123 8.09 4.19 -28.68
N SER A 124 7.78 2.92 -28.92
CA SER A 124 8.12 2.20 -30.16
C SER A 124 9.61 2.22 -30.55
N GLY A 125 10.52 2.30 -29.58
CA GLY A 125 11.97 2.27 -29.80
C GLY A 125 12.56 3.53 -30.44
N TYR A 126 11.85 4.66 -30.37
CA TYR A 126 12.20 5.88 -31.12
C TYR A 126 13.30 6.73 -30.47
N PHE A 127 13.33 6.83 -29.14
CA PHE A 127 14.31 7.61 -28.38
C PHE A 127 15.50 6.72 -28.04
N LEU A 128 16.67 7.02 -28.59
CA LEU A 128 17.87 6.19 -28.49
C LEU A 128 19.04 6.90 -27.78
N ASP A 129 19.04 8.24 -27.74
CA ASP A 129 20.15 9.02 -27.20
C ASP A 129 19.67 10.37 -26.67
N PHE A 130 19.80 10.59 -25.36
CA PHE A 130 19.45 11.85 -24.70
C PHE A 130 20.57 12.90 -24.71
N GLU A 131 21.68 12.67 -25.40
CA GLU A 131 22.59 13.75 -25.82
C GLU A 131 22.24 14.33 -27.21
N ASP A 132 21.42 13.64 -28.01
CA ASP A 132 20.84 14.21 -29.23
C ASP A 132 19.79 15.27 -28.89
N LYS A 133 20.15 16.53 -29.10
CA LYS A 133 19.29 17.70 -28.87
C LYS A 133 17.90 17.58 -29.51
N LYS A 134 17.78 16.94 -30.68
CA LYS A 134 16.47 16.75 -31.34
C LYS A 134 15.58 15.80 -30.55
N GLN A 135 16.16 14.75 -29.98
CA GLN A 135 15.43 13.79 -29.15
C GLN A 135 15.03 14.42 -27.81
N VAL A 136 15.91 15.18 -27.18
CA VAL A 136 15.63 15.94 -25.95
C VAL A 136 14.43 16.89 -26.14
N VAL A 137 14.40 17.66 -27.23
CA VAL A 137 13.26 18.55 -27.56
C VAL A 137 11.99 17.75 -27.84
N ARG A 138 12.10 16.63 -28.57
CA ARG A 138 10.95 15.75 -28.88
C ARG A 138 10.39 15.09 -27.61
N TRP A 139 11.25 14.76 -26.65
CA TRP A 139 10.85 14.22 -25.35
C TRP A 139 10.06 15.24 -24.55
N ARG A 140 10.56 16.48 -24.41
CA ARG A 140 9.83 17.58 -23.77
C ARG A 140 8.41 17.75 -24.34
N ASN A 141 8.29 17.69 -25.67
CA ASN A 141 7.01 17.82 -26.35
C ASN A 141 6.08 16.63 -26.04
N LEU A 142 6.60 15.39 -26.00
CA LEU A 142 5.83 14.22 -25.56
C LEU A 142 5.32 14.42 -24.13
N ILE A 143 6.18 14.84 -23.19
CA ILE A 143 5.78 15.05 -21.79
C ILE A 143 4.72 16.14 -21.66
N THR A 144 4.85 17.24 -22.41
CA THR A 144 3.84 18.31 -22.45
C THR A 144 2.48 17.78 -22.95
N LEU A 145 2.49 17.00 -24.04
CA LEU A 145 1.28 16.42 -24.62
C LEU A 145 0.63 15.41 -23.67
N LEU A 146 1.43 14.55 -23.05
CA LEU A 146 0.98 13.55 -22.09
C LEU A 146 0.32 14.19 -20.88
N ALA A 147 0.98 15.17 -20.26
CA ALA A 147 0.45 15.85 -19.08
C ALA A 147 -0.83 16.64 -19.41
N SER A 148 -0.84 17.38 -20.53
CA SER A 148 -2.03 18.13 -20.97
C SER A 148 -3.21 17.19 -21.24
N ARG A 149 -2.96 16.04 -21.88
CA ARG A 149 -3.98 15.03 -22.16
C ARG A 149 -4.66 14.54 -20.88
N TYR A 150 -3.89 14.20 -19.85
CA TYR A 150 -4.47 13.69 -18.61
C TYR A 150 -5.08 14.78 -17.74
N ILE A 151 -4.58 16.03 -17.81
CA ILE A 151 -5.27 17.18 -17.23
C ILE A 151 -6.65 17.35 -17.87
N ASP A 152 -6.75 17.29 -19.20
CA ASP A 152 -8.03 17.39 -19.91
C ASP A 152 -8.97 16.22 -19.57
N ARG A 153 -8.42 15.02 -19.33
CA ARG A 153 -9.19 13.79 -19.08
C ARG A 153 -9.70 13.67 -17.65
N TYR A 154 -8.89 14.02 -16.65
CA TYR A 154 -9.19 13.80 -15.23
C TYR A 154 -9.28 15.08 -14.40
N GLY A 155 -8.95 16.23 -14.97
CA GLY A 155 -8.90 17.52 -14.29
C GLY A 155 -7.56 17.77 -13.60
N LEU A 156 -7.14 19.04 -13.58
CA LEU A 156 -5.86 19.46 -13.00
C LEU A 156 -5.73 19.10 -11.51
N GLU A 157 -6.81 19.23 -10.73
CA GLU A 157 -6.79 18.90 -9.30
C GLU A 157 -6.43 17.43 -9.06
N HIS A 158 -6.91 16.53 -9.92
CA HIS A 158 -6.60 15.11 -9.81
C HIS A 158 -5.16 14.83 -10.23
N VAL A 159 -4.73 15.34 -11.40
CA VAL A 159 -3.38 15.07 -11.95
C VAL A 159 -2.28 15.73 -11.11
N ALA A 160 -2.55 16.86 -10.46
CA ALA A 160 -1.60 17.49 -9.54
C ALA A 160 -1.29 16.62 -8.29
N LYS A 161 -2.11 15.59 -8.00
CA LYS A 161 -1.83 14.63 -6.93
C LYS A 161 -0.78 13.61 -7.34
N TRP A 162 -0.65 13.32 -8.64
CA TRP A 162 0.29 12.33 -9.17
C TRP A 162 1.72 12.73 -8.84
N ASN A 163 2.55 11.74 -8.51
CA ASN A 163 3.98 11.93 -8.35
C ASN A 163 4.63 11.56 -9.67
N PHE A 164 4.90 12.55 -10.53
CA PHE A 164 5.69 12.31 -11.73
C PHE A 164 7.15 12.13 -11.33
N GLU A 165 7.79 11.10 -11.86
CA GLU A 165 9.13 10.70 -11.44
C GLU A 165 10.04 10.45 -12.63
N THR A 166 11.35 10.53 -12.40
CA THR A 166 12.37 10.12 -13.36
C THR A 166 12.30 8.62 -13.69
N TRP A 167 13.11 8.21 -14.65
CA TRP A 167 13.39 6.78 -14.92
C TRP A 167 13.92 6.09 -13.67
N ASN A 168 13.43 4.89 -13.38
CA ASN A 168 13.83 4.06 -12.25
C ASN A 168 15.33 3.77 -12.20
N GLU A 169 15.92 3.85 -11.00
CA GLU A 169 17.26 3.38 -10.67
C GLU A 169 18.31 3.65 -11.77
N PRO A 170 18.52 4.92 -12.17
CA PRO A 170 19.35 5.24 -13.32
C PRO A 170 20.81 4.78 -13.20
N ASP A 171 21.36 4.65 -11.98
CA ASP A 171 22.72 4.14 -11.76
C ASP A 171 22.80 2.60 -11.84
N HIS A 172 21.66 1.90 -11.92
CA HIS A 172 21.60 0.45 -12.21
C HIS A 172 21.56 0.14 -13.72
N HIS A 173 21.48 1.17 -14.56
CA HIS A 173 21.60 1.09 -16.02
C HIS A 173 20.54 0.23 -16.74
N ASP A 174 19.34 0.09 -16.16
CA ASP A 174 18.20 -0.58 -16.82
C ASP A 174 17.46 0.38 -17.77
N PHE A 175 18.08 0.64 -18.92
CA PHE A 175 17.58 1.56 -19.94
C PHE A 175 17.17 0.87 -21.26
N ASP A 176 17.08 -0.47 -21.28
CA ASP A 176 16.96 -1.29 -22.49
C ASP A 176 17.97 -0.84 -23.58
N ASN A 177 17.48 -0.32 -24.71
CA ASN A 177 18.29 0.10 -25.86
C ASN A 177 18.59 1.61 -25.87
N VAL A 178 18.26 2.34 -24.80
CA VAL A 178 18.44 3.79 -24.71
C VAL A 178 19.83 4.10 -24.15
N SER A 179 20.60 4.94 -24.85
CA SER A 179 21.83 5.49 -24.33
C SER A 179 21.53 6.61 -23.33
N MET A 180 21.87 6.36 -22.06
CA MET A 180 21.68 7.31 -20.97
C MET A 180 22.99 7.56 -20.23
N THR A 181 23.79 8.52 -20.72
CA THR A 181 24.95 9.03 -19.99
C THR A 181 24.49 9.91 -18.82
N VAL A 182 25.39 10.30 -17.89
CA VAL A 182 25.06 11.29 -16.84
C VAL A 182 24.48 12.55 -17.48
N LYS A 183 25.14 13.10 -18.51
CA LYS A 183 24.67 14.29 -19.22
C LYS A 183 23.36 14.05 -19.97
N GLY A 184 23.20 12.89 -20.59
CA GLY A 184 21.94 12.47 -21.20
C GLY A 184 20.79 12.47 -20.19
N PHE A 185 21.02 11.93 -19.00
CA PHE A 185 20.04 11.92 -17.92
C PHE A 185 19.67 13.33 -17.44
N LEU A 186 20.63 14.24 -17.33
CA LEU A 186 20.35 15.64 -16.99
C LEU A 186 19.50 16.33 -18.07
N ASN A 187 19.79 16.10 -19.36
CA ASN A 187 18.97 16.62 -20.46
C ASN A 187 17.56 16.02 -20.46
N TYR A 188 17.45 14.72 -20.20
CA TYR A 188 16.17 14.01 -20.02
C TYR A 188 15.36 14.64 -18.87
N TYR A 189 16.02 14.89 -17.73
CA TYR A 189 15.40 15.52 -16.57
C TYR A 189 14.85 16.90 -16.90
N ASP A 190 15.65 17.74 -17.58
CA ASP A 190 15.21 19.08 -18.00
C ASP A 190 14.02 19.00 -18.98
N ALA A 191 14.00 18.00 -19.86
CA ALA A 191 12.90 17.79 -20.80
C ALA A 191 11.61 17.36 -20.09
N CYS A 192 11.71 16.50 -19.09
CA CYS A 192 10.59 16.14 -18.21
C CYS A 192 10.10 17.35 -17.41
N SER A 193 11.02 18.07 -16.78
CA SER A 193 10.72 19.22 -15.93
C SER A 193 9.99 20.32 -16.70
N GLU A 194 10.55 20.73 -17.85
CA GLU A 194 9.98 21.78 -18.69
C GLU A 194 8.76 21.32 -19.49
N GLY A 195 8.60 20.01 -19.72
CA GLY A 195 7.41 19.46 -20.35
C GLY A 195 6.20 19.49 -19.40
N LEU A 196 6.40 19.04 -18.16
CA LEU A 196 5.37 19.11 -17.10
C LEU A 196 5.01 20.57 -16.79
N ARG A 197 6.01 21.44 -16.63
CA ARG A 197 5.82 22.87 -16.35
C ARG A 197 5.04 23.58 -17.46
N ALA A 198 5.25 23.21 -18.71
CA ALA A 198 4.51 23.75 -19.85
C ALA A 198 3.03 23.33 -19.86
N ALA A 199 2.71 22.15 -19.34
CA ALA A 199 1.32 21.71 -19.17
C ALA A 199 0.67 22.40 -17.95
N SER A 200 1.35 22.40 -16.80
CA SER A 200 0.94 23.17 -15.62
C SER A 200 2.07 23.26 -14.58
N PRO A 201 2.29 24.42 -13.93
CA PRO A 201 3.26 24.57 -12.86
C PRO A 201 2.85 23.86 -11.56
N LEU A 202 1.61 23.35 -11.46
CA LEU A 202 1.12 22.63 -10.26
C LEU A 202 1.50 21.14 -10.26
N LEU A 203 2.05 20.60 -11.36
CA LEU A 203 2.45 19.20 -11.43
C LEU A 203 3.78 18.98 -10.71
N LYS A 204 3.80 18.07 -9.74
CA LYS A 204 4.99 17.67 -8.99
C LYS A 204 5.92 16.81 -9.84
N PHE A 205 7.22 16.99 -9.72
CA PHE A 205 8.25 16.15 -10.34
C PHE A 205 9.47 15.99 -9.43
N GLY A 206 9.91 14.75 -9.29
CA GLY A 206 11.08 14.40 -8.49
C GLY A 206 11.85 13.21 -9.07
N GLY A 207 12.88 12.81 -8.34
CA GLY A 207 13.82 11.76 -8.71
C GLY A 207 15.03 11.73 -7.77
N PRO A 208 16.04 10.89 -8.03
CA PRO A 208 16.20 9.99 -9.16
C PRO A 208 15.55 8.60 -8.99
N GLY A 209 15.07 8.24 -7.78
CA GLY A 209 14.54 6.90 -7.50
C GLY A 209 15.65 5.83 -7.51
N ASP A 210 16.68 6.00 -6.68
CA ASP A 210 17.84 5.09 -6.63
C ASP A 210 18.52 5.07 -5.24
N SER A 211 19.55 4.26 -5.08
CA SER A 211 20.22 3.93 -3.84
C SER A 211 21.08 5.04 -3.21
N PHE A 212 21.45 6.12 -3.91
CA PHE A 212 22.38 7.16 -3.41
C PHE A 212 23.60 6.56 -2.69
N HIS A 213 24.30 5.62 -3.31
CA HIS A 213 25.56 5.13 -2.75
C HIS A 213 26.59 6.26 -2.67
N PRO A 214 27.44 6.28 -1.64
CA PRO A 214 28.46 7.33 -1.51
C PRO A 214 29.28 7.50 -2.79
N LEU A 215 29.63 8.75 -3.11
CA LEU A 215 30.49 9.07 -4.26
C LEU A 215 31.75 8.18 -4.29
N PRO A 216 32.15 7.67 -5.46
CA PRO A 216 31.62 7.96 -6.80
C PRO A 216 30.56 6.97 -7.30
N LYS A 217 29.94 6.13 -6.45
CA LYS A 217 29.17 4.95 -6.89
C LYS A 217 27.82 5.24 -7.56
N SER A 218 27.13 6.31 -7.18
CA SER A 218 25.84 6.71 -7.79
C SER A 218 25.98 8.03 -8.56
N PRO A 219 26.74 8.06 -9.67
CA PRO A 219 27.09 9.30 -10.37
C PRO A 219 25.88 10.05 -10.93
N ILE A 220 24.83 9.36 -11.39
CA ILE A 220 23.62 10.00 -11.90
C ILE A 220 22.83 10.63 -10.75
N CYS A 221 22.70 9.95 -9.60
CA CYS A 221 22.01 10.51 -8.44
C CYS A 221 22.63 11.83 -7.97
N TRP A 222 23.94 11.80 -7.69
CA TRP A 222 24.64 12.98 -7.20
C TRP A 222 24.77 14.06 -8.29
N GLY A 223 24.90 13.64 -9.55
CA GLY A 223 24.89 14.52 -10.71
C GLY A 223 23.57 15.27 -10.85
N LEU A 224 22.44 14.59 -10.69
CA LEU A 224 21.11 15.20 -10.74
C LEU A 224 20.94 16.26 -9.64
N LEU A 225 21.28 15.93 -8.39
CA LEU A 225 21.15 16.91 -7.30
C LEU A 225 22.05 18.12 -7.53
N CYS A 226 23.29 17.93 -8.00
CA CYS A 226 24.19 19.02 -8.35
C CYS A 226 23.60 19.90 -9.47
N HIS A 227 23.01 19.27 -10.50
CA HIS A 227 22.38 19.94 -11.62
C HIS A 227 21.15 20.76 -11.21
N CYS A 228 20.25 20.19 -10.40
CA CYS A 228 19.10 20.91 -9.89
C CYS A 228 19.50 22.06 -8.96
N TYR A 229 20.60 21.91 -8.21
CA TYR A 229 21.06 22.91 -7.25
C TYR A 229 21.71 24.12 -7.93
N ASN A 230 22.68 23.89 -8.84
CA ASN A 230 23.48 24.96 -9.46
C ASN A 230 23.82 24.71 -10.95
N GLY A 231 23.24 23.68 -11.57
CA GLY A 231 23.40 23.40 -12.99
C GLY A 231 22.71 24.43 -13.88
N THR A 232 22.73 24.19 -15.19
CA THR A 232 22.09 25.07 -16.18
C THR A 232 21.01 24.31 -16.90
N ASN A 233 19.76 24.76 -16.81
CA ASN A 233 18.64 24.15 -17.51
C ASN A 233 18.86 24.17 -19.03
N PHE A 234 18.74 23.02 -19.68
CA PHE A 234 18.97 22.82 -21.12
C PHE A 234 18.10 23.74 -22.01
N PHE A 235 16.87 24.05 -21.60
CA PHE A 235 15.91 24.80 -22.40
C PHE A 235 15.91 26.30 -22.09
N THR A 236 16.01 26.68 -20.82
CA THR A 236 15.88 28.08 -20.39
C THR A 236 17.23 28.78 -20.22
N GLY A 237 18.31 28.01 -20.00
CA GLY A 237 19.61 28.56 -19.63
C GLY A 237 19.67 29.14 -18.20
N GLU A 238 18.60 28.99 -17.41
CA GLU A 238 18.55 29.42 -16.02
C GLU A 238 19.44 28.53 -15.14
N THR A 239 19.95 29.11 -14.05
CA THR A 239 20.71 28.36 -13.03
C THR A 239 19.76 27.66 -12.07
N GLY A 240 20.00 26.37 -11.84
CA GLY A 240 19.13 25.50 -11.06
C GLY A 240 17.91 25.01 -11.84
N VAL A 241 17.35 23.89 -11.39
CA VAL A 241 16.18 23.25 -12.01
C VAL A 241 15.23 22.81 -10.91
N ARG A 242 13.92 22.88 -11.16
CA ARG A 242 12.88 22.40 -10.24
C ARG A 242 13.18 20.97 -9.78
N LEU A 243 13.02 20.73 -8.48
CA LEU A 243 13.07 19.42 -7.84
C LEU A 243 12.09 19.45 -6.67
N ASP A 244 10.88 18.91 -6.87
CA ASP A 244 9.79 19.03 -5.90
C ASP A 244 9.92 18.01 -4.76
N TYR A 245 10.53 16.86 -5.04
CA TYR A 245 10.89 15.83 -4.06
C TYR A 245 12.15 15.06 -4.52
N ILE A 246 12.83 14.44 -3.56
CA ILE A 246 13.95 13.53 -3.77
C ILE A 246 13.49 12.13 -3.41
N SER A 247 13.50 11.22 -4.37
CA SER A 247 13.20 9.80 -4.17
C SER A 247 14.48 8.97 -4.11
N LEU A 248 14.54 8.06 -3.14
CA LEU A 248 15.64 7.14 -2.92
C LEU A 248 15.14 5.72 -2.66
N HIS A 249 15.96 4.71 -2.94
CA HIS A 249 15.62 3.32 -2.68
C HIS A 249 16.56 2.76 -1.61
N LYS A 250 16.08 2.65 -0.36
CA LYS A 250 16.81 1.98 0.72
C LYS A 250 16.04 0.76 1.19
N LYS A 251 16.65 -0.41 1.03
CA LYS A 251 16.07 -1.71 1.40
C LYS A 251 16.77 -2.30 2.63
N GLY A 252 16.05 -3.14 3.36
CA GLY A 252 16.46 -3.55 4.73
C GLY A 252 17.48 -4.69 4.83
N GLY A 253 17.78 -5.41 3.75
CA GLY A 253 18.66 -6.60 3.83
C GLY A 253 18.15 -7.67 4.81
N GLY A 254 16.84 -7.71 5.08
CA GLY A 254 16.21 -8.55 6.09
C GLY A 254 16.04 -7.88 7.46
N SER A 255 16.52 -6.65 7.66
CA SER A 255 16.36 -5.87 8.90
C SER A 255 15.48 -4.64 8.69
N SER A 256 14.55 -4.41 9.63
CA SER A 256 13.62 -3.27 9.56
C SER A 256 14.34 -1.93 9.79
N LEU A 257 15.09 -1.82 10.89
CA LEU A 257 15.77 -0.58 11.27
C LEU A 257 16.85 -0.15 10.26
N TYR A 258 17.45 -1.12 9.57
CA TYR A 258 18.50 -0.82 8.59
C TYR A 258 18.00 0.00 7.40
N ILE A 259 16.69 -0.05 7.08
CA ILE A 259 16.06 0.86 6.10
C ILE A 259 16.27 2.30 6.56
N LEU A 260 15.73 2.63 7.74
CA LEU A 260 15.76 3.97 8.30
C LEU A 260 17.18 4.51 8.49
N GLN A 261 18.12 3.66 8.94
CA GLN A 261 19.51 4.06 9.14
C GLN A 261 20.16 4.52 7.83
N GLN A 262 19.94 3.78 6.74
CA GLN A 262 20.50 4.13 5.44
C GLN A 262 19.85 5.39 4.85
N GLU A 263 18.55 5.59 5.07
CA GLU A 263 17.85 6.80 4.63
C GLU A 263 18.41 8.04 5.34
N VAL A 264 18.52 8.00 6.67
CA VAL A 264 19.06 9.11 7.46
C VAL A 264 20.49 9.43 7.02
N GLU A 265 21.35 8.43 6.86
CA GLU A 265 22.73 8.63 6.39
C GLU A 265 22.78 9.32 5.01
N ALA A 266 21.98 8.83 4.05
CA ALA A 266 21.94 9.40 2.71
C ALA A 266 21.41 10.84 2.71
N VAL A 267 20.33 11.11 3.46
CA VAL A 267 19.71 12.45 3.49
C VAL A 267 20.58 13.44 4.25
N GLU A 268 21.24 13.06 5.34
CA GLU A 268 22.20 13.92 6.02
C GLU A 268 23.35 14.33 5.08
N GLN A 269 23.82 13.41 4.24
CA GLN A 269 24.81 13.71 3.21
C GLN A 269 24.25 14.69 2.15
N ILE A 270 23.01 14.48 1.70
CA ILE A 270 22.32 15.39 0.77
C ILE A 270 22.21 16.79 1.37
N GLN A 271 21.71 16.93 2.59
CA GLN A 271 21.53 18.22 3.26
C GLN A 271 22.87 18.94 3.50
N LYS A 272 23.94 18.19 3.74
CA LYS A 272 25.29 18.75 3.88
C LYS A 272 25.84 19.30 2.55
N LEU A 273 25.62 18.60 1.44
CA LEU A 273 26.11 19.01 0.12
C LEU A 273 25.22 20.06 -0.54
N PHE A 274 23.92 20.02 -0.27
CA PHE A 274 22.89 20.86 -0.88
C PHE A 274 21.98 21.48 0.20
N PRO A 275 22.47 22.44 1.01
CA PRO A 275 21.71 22.98 2.16
C PRO A 275 20.32 23.54 1.81
N ASN A 276 20.16 24.13 0.62
CA ASN A 276 18.86 24.66 0.18
C ASN A 276 17.81 23.56 -0.12
N PHE A 277 18.20 22.28 -0.17
CA PHE A 277 17.29 21.14 -0.31
C PHE A 277 16.81 20.58 1.04
N ALA A 278 17.16 21.20 2.18
CA ALA A 278 16.75 20.70 3.50
C ALA A 278 15.23 20.56 3.67
N SER A 279 14.42 21.41 3.02
CA SER A 279 12.96 21.36 3.07
C SER A 279 12.32 20.51 1.96
N VAL A 280 13.09 20.03 0.98
CA VAL A 280 12.59 19.21 -0.12
C VAL A 280 12.10 17.88 0.44
N ALA A 281 10.93 17.43 -0.02
CA ALA A 281 10.33 16.19 0.45
C ALA A 281 11.22 14.99 0.11
N ILE A 282 11.37 14.05 1.05
CA ILE A 282 12.13 12.81 0.87
C ILE A 282 11.17 11.63 0.78
N TYR A 283 11.30 10.86 -0.29
CA TYR A 283 10.53 9.64 -0.53
C TYR A 283 11.47 8.43 -0.47
N ASN A 284 11.03 7.35 0.17
CA ASN A 284 11.54 6.01 -0.11
C ASN A 284 10.44 5.20 -0.78
N ASP A 285 10.38 5.27 -2.10
CA ASP A 285 9.36 4.65 -2.94
C ASP A 285 9.65 3.17 -3.27
N GLU A 286 10.71 2.60 -2.71
CA GLU A 286 10.92 1.14 -2.66
C GLU A 286 11.57 0.68 -1.35
N ALA A 287 10.93 1.01 -0.22
CA ALA A 287 11.37 0.79 1.16
C ALA A 287 11.19 -0.65 1.66
N ASP A 288 11.67 -1.62 0.87
CA ASP A 288 11.35 -3.02 1.12
C ASP A 288 12.24 -3.66 2.18
N PRO A 289 11.73 -4.64 2.94
CA PRO A 289 12.55 -5.47 3.82
C PRO A 289 13.76 -6.13 3.15
N MET A 290 13.62 -6.52 1.88
CA MET A 290 14.67 -7.25 1.14
C MET A 290 14.48 -7.07 -0.37
N VAL A 291 15.60 -6.86 -1.08
CA VAL A 291 15.68 -6.80 -2.54
C VAL A 291 15.28 -8.12 -3.22
N GLY A 292 14.91 -8.05 -4.49
CA GLY A 292 14.54 -9.21 -5.30
C GLY A 292 13.13 -9.71 -4.95
N TRP A 293 12.11 -9.05 -5.49
CA TRP A 293 10.70 -9.33 -5.20
C TRP A 293 10.29 -10.78 -5.52
N SER A 294 10.87 -11.36 -6.58
CA SER A 294 10.54 -12.69 -7.10
C SER A 294 11.23 -13.84 -6.35
N ILE A 295 12.23 -13.54 -5.51
CA ILE A 295 12.97 -14.54 -4.72
C ILE A 295 12.00 -15.14 -3.68
N PRO A 296 11.74 -16.46 -3.70
CA PRO A 296 10.82 -17.08 -2.76
C PRO A 296 11.39 -17.02 -1.34
N GLN A 297 10.59 -16.48 -0.42
CA GLN A 297 10.89 -16.39 1.01
C GLN A 297 9.65 -16.78 1.80
N LEU A 298 9.79 -17.68 2.77
CA LEU A 298 8.64 -18.15 3.57
C LEU A 298 7.98 -17.01 4.34
N TRP A 299 8.77 -16.11 4.92
CA TRP A 299 8.26 -14.97 5.69
C TRP A 299 7.46 -13.96 4.85
N ARG A 300 7.62 -13.94 3.51
CA ARG A 300 6.81 -13.10 2.60
C ARG A 300 5.37 -13.59 2.43
N ALA A 301 5.08 -14.83 2.84
CA ALA A 301 3.79 -15.48 2.62
C ALA A 301 2.72 -15.12 3.66
N ASP A 302 3.13 -14.71 4.87
CA ASP A 302 2.25 -14.67 6.03
C ASP A 302 2.41 -13.40 6.91
N VAL A 303 1.98 -13.48 8.18
CA VAL A 303 1.97 -12.34 9.12
C VAL A 303 3.39 -11.88 9.47
N THR A 304 4.43 -12.66 9.16
CA THR A 304 5.83 -12.24 9.38
C THR A 304 6.13 -10.97 8.57
N TYR A 305 5.81 -10.98 7.28
CA TYR A 305 5.97 -9.80 6.43
C TYR A 305 5.03 -8.66 6.86
N ALA A 306 3.76 -8.99 7.16
CA ALA A 306 2.79 -7.98 7.59
C ALA A 306 3.23 -7.22 8.86
N ALA A 307 3.66 -7.93 9.89
CA ALA A 307 4.15 -7.34 11.13
C ALA A 307 5.45 -6.55 10.92
N MET A 308 6.32 -7.00 10.02
CA MET A 308 7.54 -6.27 9.66
C MET A 308 7.22 -4.95 8.93
N VAL A 309 6.23 -4.91 8.04
CA VAL A 309 5.78 -3.66 7.40
C VAL A 309 5.27 -2.66 8.44
N VAL A 310 4.43 -3.11 9.38
CA VAL A 310 3.97 -2.26 10.50
C VAL A 310 5.15 -1.76 11.34
N LYS A 311 6.10 -2.64 11.67
CA LYS A 311 7.31 -2.28 12.42
C LYS A 311 8.11 -1.19 11.71
N VAL A 312 8.33 -1.33 10.41
CA VAL A 312 9.05 -0.33 9.59
C VAL A 312 8.31 1.01 9.66
N ILE A 313 7.00 1.04 9.40
CA ILE A 313 6.21 2.29 9.45
C ILE A 313 6.30 2.95 10.83
N ILE A 314 6.15 2.18 11.90
CA ILE A 314 6.20 2.70 13.28
C ILE A 314 7.60 3.19 13.64
N GLN A 315 8.67 2.54 13.17
CA GLN A 315 10.04 3.05 13.32
C GLN A 315 10.21 4.40 12.63
N HIS A 316 9.71 4.58 11.40
CA HIS A 316 9.80 5.87 10.70
C HIS A 316 9.01 6.96 11.43
N GLN A 317 7.79 6.65 11.89
CA GLN A 317 7.00 7.61 12.65
C GLN A 317 7.71 7.98 13.98
N ASN A 318 8.08 6.99 14.79
CA ASN A 318 8.52 7.23 16.16
C ASN A 318 10.00 7.62 16.31
N LEU A 319 10.86 7.25 15.35
CA LEU A 319 12.31 7.48 15.45
C LEU A 319 12.81 8.59 14.52
N LEU A 320 12.05 8.92 13.47
CA LEU A 320 12.40 9.98 12.51
C LEU A 320 11.40 11.14 12.57
N ILE A 321 10.18 10.92 12.09
CA ILE A 321 9.18 11.98 11.88
C ILE A 321 8.82 12.67 13.21
N SER A 322 8.70 11.89 14.28
CA SER A 322 8.31 12.39 15.61
C SER A 322 9.48 12.98 16.41
N LYS A 323 10.71 12.95 15.90
CA LYS A 323 11.87 13.46 16.63
C LYS A 323 11.83 14.99 16.69
N ALA A 324 11.95 15.57 17.89
CA ALA A 324 11.80 17.02 18.10
C ALA A 324 12.79 17.89 17.27
N ASN A 325 13.97 17.35 16.97
CA ASN A 325 15.02 18.02 16.18
C ASN A 325 15.17 17.40 14.78
N ASN A 326 14.10 16.82 14.23
CA ASN A 326 14.12 16.26 12.88
C ASN A 326 14.30 17.38 11.83
N THR A 327 15.29 17.24 10.95
CA THR A 327 15.53 18.14 9.82
C THR A 327 15.08 17.53 8.49
N ILE A 328 14.63 16.27 8.48
CA ILE A 328 14.31 15.52 7.27
C ILE A 328 12.80 15.60 7.02
N ASN A 329 12.41 16.21 5.89
CA ASN A 329 11.02 16.24 5.43
C ASN A 329 10.63 14.90 4.79
N TYR A 330 10.58 13.82 5.59
CA TYR A 330 10.19 12.50 5.11
C TYR A 330 8.68 12.45 4.86
N THR A 331 8.27 12.18 3.63
CA THR A 331 6.88 12.40 3.19
C THR A 331 6.22 11.13 2.61
N LEU A 332 7.00 10.19 2.08
CA LEU A 332 6.44 8.98 1.45
C LEU A 332 7.33 7.75 1.72
N LEU A 333 6.68 6.65 2.08
CA LEU A 333 7.25 5.31 2.15
C LEU A 333 6.38 4.39 1.29
N SER A 334 6.95 3.69 0.32
CA SER A 334 6.25 2.71 -0.49
C SER A 334 6.86 1.33 -0.28
N ASN A 335 5.99 0.32 -0.14
CA ASN A 335 6.43 -1.07 -0.25
C ASN A 335 6.16 -1.52 -1.68
N ASP A 336 7.20 -1.88 -2.41
CA ASP A 336 7.11 -2.20 -3.84
C ASP A 336 6.65 -3.65 -4.02
N ASN A 337 5.36 -3.90 -3.80
CA ASN A 337 4.80 -5.24 -3.60
C ASN A 337 3.49 -5.47 -4.35
N ALA A 338 3.14 -4.66 -5.35
CA ALA A 338 1.99 -4.88 -6.23
C ALA A 338 2.29 -5.85 -7.38
N PHE A 339 3.42 -6.56 -7.36
CA PHE A 339 3.73 -7.59 -8.34
C PHE A 339 2.70 -8.74 -8.35
N LEU A 340 2.56 -9.38 -9.50
CA LEU A 340 1.83 -10.65 -9.64
C LEU A 340 2.77 -11.83 -9.38
N SER A 341 2.38 -12.73 -8.47
CA SER A 341 3.19 -13.92 -8.16
C SER A 341 3.20 -14.93 -9.31
N TYR A 342 4.28 -15.70 -9.45
CA TYR A 342 4.44 -16.75 -10.46
C TYR A 342 4.51 -18.15 -9.84
N TYR A 343 4.02 -19.15 -10.57
CA TYR A 343 4.23 -20.57 -10.25
C TYR A 343 5.74 -20.89 -10.17
N PRO A 344 6.19 -21.73 -9.22
CA PRO A 344 5.42 -22.44 -8.19
C PRO A 344 5.32 -21.69 -6.85
N HIS A 345 5.52 -20.37 -6.85
CA HIS A 345 5.70 -19.55 -5.65
C HIS A 345 4.54 -18.58 -5.43
N TYR A 346 3.33 -19.13 -5.29
CA TYR A 346 2.08 -18.36 -5.15
C TYR A 346 2.11 -17.34 -4.00
N PHE A 347 2.60 -17.74 -2.82
CA PHE A 347 2.58 -16.89 -1.63
C PHE A 347 3.96 -16.30 -1.26
N THR A 348 5.05 -16.96 -1.64
CA THR A 348 6.39 -16.69 -1.08
C THR A 348 7.15 -15.56 -1.79
N GLN A 349 6.55 -14.93 -2.80
CA GLN A 349 7.10 -13.73 -3.45
C GLN A 349 6.62 -12.46 -2.74
N ARG A 350 7.28 -11.32 -2.99
CA ARG A 350 6.94 -10.02 -2.39
C ARG A 350 5.75 -9.40 -3.11
N THR A 351 4.57 -9.92 -2.78
CA THR A 351 3.30 -9.54 -3.40
C THR A 351 2.23 -9.23 -2.35
N LEU A 352 1.29 -8.34 -2.67
CA LEU A 352 0.09 -8.08 -1.86
C LEU A 352 -0.94 -9.22 -1.97
N THR A 353 -0.98 -9.87 -3.13
CA THR A 353 -1.91 -10.96 -3.46
C THR A 353 -1.14 -12.23 -3.82
N ALA A 354 -1.75 -13.40 -3.62
CA ALA A 354 -1.29 -14.67 -4.16
C ALA A 354 -2.14 -15.02 -5.38
N ARG A 355 -1.51 -15.09 -6.56
CA ARG A 355 -2.16 -15.33 -7.85
C ARG A 355 -2.16 -16.80 -8.21
N PHE A 356 -3.33 -17.36 -8.54
CA PHE A 356 -3.52 -18.72 -9.02
C PHE A 356 -4.05 -18.72 -10.46
N GLN A 357 -3.31 -19.33 -11.39
CA GLN A 357 -3.69 -19.45 -12.79
C GLN A 357 -4.38 -20.80 -13.02
N MET A 358 -5.71 -20.79 -13.10
CA MET A 358 -6.57 -21.98 -13.10
C MET A 358 -6.65 -22.63 -14.50
N ASN A 359 -5.50 -23.10 -14.98
CA ASN A 359 -5.31 -23.62 -16.33
C ASN A 359 -6.05 -24.94 -16.61
N ASN A 360 -6.53 -25.61 -15.56
CA ASN A 360 -7.35 -26.82 -15.67
C ASN A 360 -8.83 -26.55 -16.03
N THR A 361 -9.25 -25.28 -16.11
CA THR A 361 -10.62 -24.88 -16.48
C THR A 361 -10.72 -24.47 -17.96
N LYS A 362 -11.96 -24.40 -18.47
CA LYS A 362 -12.25 -23.98 -19.85
C LYS A 362 -13.38 -22.93 -19.86
N PRO A 363 -13.09 -21.67 -20.23
CA PRO A 363 -11.74 -21.13 -20.45
C PRO A 363 -10.89 -21.14 -19.16
N PRO A 364 -9.55 -21.13 -19.26
CA PRO A 364 -8.69 -20.81 -18.12
C PRO A 364 -9.07 -19.46 -17.52
N HIS A 365 -8.96 -19.36 -16.20
CA HIS A 365 -9.20 -18.11 -15.47
C HIS A 365 -8.15 -17.92 -14.38
N VAL A 366 -8.19 -16.79 -13.70
CA VAL A 366 -7.26 -16.45 -12.62
C VAL A 366 -8.05 -16.19 -11.34
N GLN A 367 -7.47 -16.61 -10.21
CA GLN A 367 -7.98 -16.38 -8.87
C GLN A 367 -6.92 -15.66 -8.06
N MET A 368 -7.35 -14.82 -7.13
CA MET A 368 -6.47 -14.17 -6.17
C MET A 368 -6.91 -14.44 -4.74
N VAL A 369 -5.91 -14.43 -3.87
CA VAL A 369 -6.06 -14.51 -2.42
C VAL A 369 -5.31 -13.33 -1.81
N ARG A 370 -5.97 -12.58 -0.94
CA ARG A 370 -5.37 -11.48 -0.19
C ARG A 370 -4.35 -12.04 0.81
N LYS A 371 -3.11 -11.54 0.78
CA LYS A 371 -2.09 -11.94 1.75
C LYS A 371 -2.18 -11.08 3.01
N PRO A 372 -1.65 -11.54 4.16
CA PRO A 372 -1.71 -10.76 5.40
C PRO A 372 -1.08 -9.38 5.32
N VAL A 373 -0.08 -9.17 4.46
CA VAL A 373 0.51 -7.84 4.24
C VAL A 373 -0.49 -6.85 3.64
N LEU A 374 -1.39 -7.27 2.74
CA LEU A 374 -2.46 -6.40 2.25
C LEU A 374 -3.53 -6.19 3.34
N THR A 375 -3.80 -7.22 4.14
CA THR A 375 -4.72 -7.11 5.30
C THR A 375 -4.25 -6.07 6.32
N VAL A 376 -2.94 -5.99 6.59
CA VAL A 376 -2.41 -5.03 7.56
C VAL A 376 -2.46 -3.58 7.06
N MET A 377 -2.46 -3.35 5.74
CA MET A 377 -2.70 -2.02 5.18
C MET A 377 -4.11 -1.53 5.52
N GLY A 378 -5.09 -2.43 5.60
CA GLY A 378 -6.45 -2.10 6.06
C GLY A 378 -6.51 -1.75 7.55
N LEU A 379 -5.66 -2.36 8.38
CA LEU A 379 -5.53 -1.99 9.80
C LEU A 379 -4.83 -0.64 9.98
N LEU A 380 -3.78 -0.38 9.20
CA LEU A 380 -3.09 0.91 9.20
C LEU A 380 -4.03 2.05 8.76
N ALA A 381 -4.96 1.79 7.84
CA ALA A 381 -5.96 2.76 7.40
C ALA A 381 -6.92 3.23 8.51
N LEU A 382 -7.05 2.47 9.61
CA LEU A 382 -7.86 2.85 10.77
C LEU A 382 -7.14 3.84 11.70
N LEU A 383 -5.86 4.16 11.47
CA LEU A 383 -5.20 5.23 12.22
C LEU A 383 -5.87 6.58 11.93
N GLY A 384 -5.99 7.43 12.94
CA GLY A 384 -6.46 8.81 12.83
C GLY A 384 -5.38 9.76 12.33
N GLU A 385 -5.72 11.05 12.28
CA GLU A 385 -4.86 12.14 11.79
C GLU A 385 -4.00 12.79 12.88
N LYS A 386 -4.13 12.37 14.15
CA LYS A 386 -3.33 12.91 15.26
C LYS A 386 -2.66 11.77 16.02
N GLN A 387 -1.33 11.79 16.11
CA GLN A 387 -0.59 10.88 16.99
C GLN A 387 -0.82 11.28 18.45
N ILE A 388 -1.08 10.29 19.29
CA ILE A 388 -1.19 10.44 20.75
C ILE A 388 -0.03 9.72 21.44
N PHE A 389 0.24 10.10 22.68
CA PHE A 389 1.33 9.52 23.46
C PHE A 389 1.11 8.02 23.67
N ALA A 390 2.13 7.23 23.33
CA ALA A 390 2.20 5.81 23.62
C ALA A 390 3.64 5.38 23.86
N GLU A 391 3.85 4.53 24.86
CA GLU A 391 5.17 3.98 25.19
C GLU A 391 5.09 2.47 25.46
N VAL A 392 6.18 1.76 25.16
CA VAL A 392 6.35 0.35 25.47
C VAL A 392 7.48 0.18 26.45
N ASN A 393 7.16 -0.35 27.64
CA ASN A 393 8.12 -0.66 28.69
C ASN A 393 8.20 -2.18 28.88
N ASN A 394 9.42 -2.68 29.06
CA ASN A 394 9.60 -4.07 29.48
C ASN A 394 9.40 -4.23 31.00
N SER A 395 9.44 -5.46 31.50
CA SER A 395 9.32 -5.78 32.94
C SER A 395 10.37 -5.12 33.84
N GLU A 396 11.46 -4.59 33.28
CA GLU A 396 12.49 -3.82 34.00
C GLU A 396 12.24 -2.30 33.97
N GLY A 397 11.13 -1.84 33.37
CA GLY A 397 10.78 -0.42 33.25
C GLY A 397 11.63 0.35 32.24
N LYS A 398 12.38 -0.32 31.36
CA LYS A 398 13.17 0.33 30.31
C LYS A 398 12.30 0.51 29.05
N SER A 399 12.34 1.73 28.49
CA SER A 399 11.71 2.04 27.21
C SER A 399 12.36 1.24 26.08
N THR A 400 11.54 0.69 25.19
CA THR A 400 11.97 -0.22 24.11
C THR A 400 11.68 0.37 22.73
N GLN A 401 12.30 1.50 22.40
CA GLN A 401 12.04 2.24 21.15
C GLN A 401 12.38 1.48 19.85
N ASN A 402 13.25 0.46 19.92
CA ASN A 402 13.51 -0.45 18.80
C ASN A 402 13.58 -1.90 19.30
N SER A 403 12.41 -2.52 19.49
CA SER A 403 12.32 -3.90 19.98
C SER A 403 11.36 -4.75 19.15
N THR A 404 11.20 -6.00 19.58
CA THR A 404 10.23 -6.93 19.01
C THR A 404 8.81 -6.42 19.14
N ILE A 405 8.49 -5.69 20.22
CA ILE A 405 7.16 -5.10 20.46
C ILE A 405 7.22 -3.59 20.22
N GLY A 406 6.20 -3.05 19.55
CA GLY A 406 6.03 -1.61 19.38
C GLY A 406 4.58 -1.21 19.27
N VAL A 407 4.32 0.09 19.38
CA VAL A 407 2.98 0.68 19.34
C VAL A 407 2.99 2.00 18.58
N LEU A 408 1.92 2.25 17.84
CA LEU A 408 1.53 3.55 17.33
C LEU A 408 0.07 3.78 17.70
N ALA A 409 -0.18 4.92 18.34
CA ALA A 409 -1.51 5.29 18.77
C ALA A 409 -1.91 6.62 18.12
N SER A 410 -3.17 6.71 17.73
CA SER A 410 -3.72 7.90 17.10
C SER A 410 -5.14 8.17 17.57
N MET A 411 -5.59 9.40 17.35
CA MET A 411 -6.98 9.81 17.54
C MET A 411 -7.51 10.50 16.29
N HIS A 412 -8.82 10.41 16.11
CA HIS A 412 -9.56 11.13 15.09
C HIS A 412 -10.51 12.14 15.74
N THR A 413 -10.49 13.37 15.23
CA THR A 413 -11.45 14.42 15.61
C THR A 413 -12.57 14.51 14.57
N PRO A 414 -13.83 14.29 14.96
CA PRO A 414 -14.91 14.20 14.00
C PRO A 414 -15.20 15.54 13.31
N SER A 415 -15.60 15.48 12.05
CA SER A 415 -16.08 16.62 11.28
C SER A 415 -17.48 17.06 11.73
N GLU A 416 -17.67 18.35 11.99
CA GLU A 416 -18.99 18.89 12.35
C GLU A 416 -20.01 18.76 11.20
N MET A 417 -19.54 18.66 9.95
CA MET A 417 -20.38 18.57 8.76
C MET A 417 -20.81 17.13 8.41
N GLN A 418 -20.26 16.11 9.08
CA GLN A 418 -20.51 14.71 8.78
C GLN A 418 -21.13 13.99 10.00
N PRO A 419 -22.47 13.87 10.08
CA PRO A 419 -23.14 13.28 11.25
C PRO A 419 -22.85 11.78 11.49
N SER A 420 -22.40 11.07 10.45
CA SER A 420 -21.96 9.67 10.46
C SER A 420 -20.55 9.48 11.04
N ASP A 421 -19.80 10.58 11.12
CA ASP A 421 -18.47 10.62 11.71
C ASP A 421 -18.54 10.76 13.24
N SER A 422 -17.50 10.26 13.91
CA SER A 422 -17.42 10.21 15.37
C SER A 422 -15.99 10.16 15.84
N TRP A 423 -15.76 10.60 17.08
CA TRP A 423 -14.47 10.50 17.74
C TRP A 423 -13.98 9.05 17.77
N GLN A 424 -12.71 8.86 17.40
CA GLN A 424 -12.04 7.56 17.41
C GLN A 424 -10.68 7.64 18.10
N ALA A 425 -10.25 6.52 18.66
CA ALA A 425 -8.86 6.27 19.01
C ALA A 425 -8.43 4.89 18.52
N THR A 426 -7.24 4.80 17.96
CA THR A 426 -6.70 3.58 17.38
C THR A 426 -5.33 3.28 17.98
N LEU A 427 -5.17 2.11 18.57
CA LEU A 427 -3.90 1.62 19.11
C LEU A 427 -3.46 0.42 18.27
N LEU A 428 -2.43 0.60 17.45
CA LEU A 428 -1.84 -0.45 16.62
C LEU A 428 -0.53 -0.92 17.24
N MET A 429 -0.45 -2.22 17.53
CA MET A 429 0.71 -2.87 18.11
C MET A 429 1.21 -4.00 17.21
N TYR A 430 2.51 -4.25 17.23
CA TYR A 430 3.12 -5.39 16.53
C TYR A 430 4.01 -6.20 17.46
N SER A 431 4.22 -7.46 17.08
CA SER A 431 5.30 -8.33 17.53
C SER A 431 6.05 -8.86 16.31
N SER A 432 7.30 -8.45 16.12
CA SER A 432 8.10 -8.77 14.94
C SER A 432 9.60 -8.78 15.20
N GLU A 433 10.22 -9.93 14.90
CA GLU A 433 11.68 -10.12 14.83
C GLU A 433 12.17 -10.02 13.37
N ASP A 434 11.67 -9.00 12.66
CA ASP A 434 11.94 -8.73 11.25
C ASP A 434 11.51 -9.93 10.37
N ASN A 435 12.45 -10.56 9.65
CA ASN A 435 12.17 -11.67 8.76
C ASN A 435 12.15 -13.05 9.45
N ARG A 436 12.11 -13.08 10.79
CA ARG A 436 12.12 -14.31 11.59
C ARG A 436 10.81 -14.52 12.34
N THR A 437 10.41 -15.78 12.41
CA THR A 437 9.34 -16.27 13.29
C THR A 437 9.95 -16.94 14.52
N SER A 438 9.29 -16.88 15.66
CA SER A 438 9.74 -17.52 16.90
C SER A 438 8.59 -18.18 17.65
N SER A 439 8.89 -19.21 18.45
CA SER A 439 7.93 -19.79 19.40
C SER A 439 7.75 -18.95 20.66
N ASN A 440 8.47 -17.83 20.77
CA ASN A 440 8.32 -16.90 21.88
C ASN A 440 6.94 -16.26 21.87
N ILE A 441 6.33 -16.19 23.04
CA ILE A 441 5.08 -15.49 23.27
C ILE A 441 5.36 -14.43 24.32
N SER A 442 5.09 -13.18 23.97
CA SER A 442 5.17 -12.06 24.89
C SER A 442 3.79 -11.74 25.40
N THR A 443 3.63 -11.59 26.71
CA THR A 443 2.36 -11.12 27.27
C THR A 443 2.40 -9.60 27.38
N VAL A 444 1.47 -8.93 26.74
CA VAL A 444 1.36 -7.47 26.71
C VAL A 444 0.16 -7.03 27.53
N THR A 445 0.39 -6.11 28.47
CA THR A 445 -0.68 -5.41 29.19
C THR A 445 -0.81 -4.00 28.64
N VAL A 446 -1.93 -3.72 27.98
CA VAL A 446 -2.29 -2.39 27.51
C VAL A 446 -2.97 -1.64 28.63
N ASN A 447 -2.49 -0.44 28.95
CA ASN A 447 -3.09 0.48 29.89
C ASN A 447 -3.29 1.84 29.19
N ALA A 448 -4.52 2.10 28.75
CA ALA A 448 -4.89 3.34 28.09
C ALA A 448 -5.78 4.19 29.01
N THR A 449 -5.46 5.48 29.13
CA THR A 449 -6.04 6.40 30.12
C THR A 449 -6.49 7.72 29.50
N HIS A 450 -7.20 8.53 30.31
CA HIS A 450 -7.68 9.88 29.97
C HIS A 450 -8.58 9.95 28.73
N PHE A 451 -9.45 8.95 28.56
CA PHE A 451 -10.47 8.99 27.52
C PHE A 451 -11.49 10.12 27.78
N PRO A 452 -11.92 10.85 26.75
CA PRO A 452 -12.98 11.85 26.89
C PRO A 452 -14.30 11.19 27.30
N LYS A 453 -15.09 11.88 28.11
CA LYS A 453 -16.44 11.41 28.49
C LYS A 453 -17.39 11.57 27.31
N LEU A 454 -17.52 10.52 26.51
CA LEU A 454 -18.35 10.48 25.31
C LEU A 454 -19.48 9.45 25.44
N ARG A 455 -20.51 9.63 24.61
CA ARG A 455 -21.68 8.76 24.60
C ARG A 455 -21.37 7.40 23.99
N GLU A 456 -21.76 6.34 24.69
CA GLU A 456 -21.78 4.95 24.20
C GLU A 456 -20.46 4.53 23.52
N LEU A 457 -19.34 4.80 24.19
CA LEU A 457 -18.02 4.33 23.74
C LEU A 457 -18.01 2.80 23.68
N VAL A 458 -17.48 2.29 22.57
CA VAL A 458 -17.23 0.86 22.35
C VAL A 458 -15.81 0.66 21.87
N TYR A 459 -15.27 -0.54 22.05
CA TYR A 459 -14.03 -0.94 21.40
C TYR A 459 -14.18 -2.27 20.68
N VAL A 460 -13.47 -2.38 19.56
CA VAL A 460 -13.31 -3.59 18.74
C VAL A 460 -11.82 -3.91 18.72
N THR A 461 -11.47 -5.19 18.73
CA THR A 461 -10.09 -5.62 18.54
C THR A 461 -9.93 -6.40 17.25
N TYR A 462 -8.81 -6.19 16.57
CA TYR A 462 -8.43 -6.91 15.36
C TYR A 462 -7.07 -7.57 15.59
N TYR A 463 -6.97 -8.86 15.27
CA TYR A 463 -5.77 -9.64 15.54
C TYR A 463 -5.34 -10.45 14.32
N LEU A 464 -4.03 -10.43 14.05
CA LEU A 464 -3.38 -11.23 13.01
C LEU A 464 -2.23 -12.04 13.62
N ASP A 465 -2.15 -13.32 13.29
CA ASP A 465 -1.01 -14.18 13.55
C ASP A 465 -0.85 -15.30 12.50
N ASN A 466 0.24 -16.05 12.59
CA ASN A 466 0.50 -17.14 11.66
C ASN A 466 -0.36 -18.39 11.88
N ASN A 467 -1.20 -18.45 12.92
CA ASN A 467 -2.00 -19.62 13.25
C ASN A 467 -3.44 -19.52 12.72
N GLN A 468 -4.09 -18.36 12.88
CA GLN A 468 -5.51 -18.17 12.57
C GLN A 468 -5.72 -17.42 11.25
N THR A 469 -4.88 -16.44 10.93
CA THR A 469 -5.08 -15.48 9.81
C THR A 469 -3.99 -15.62 8.75
N ASN A 470 -3.74 -16.88 8.36
CA ASN A 470 -2.67 -17.25 7.45
C ASN A 470 -3.22 -18.10 6.29
N PRO A 471 -3.59 -17.46 5.16
CA PRO A 471 -4.06 -18.17 3.97
C PRO A 471 -3.02 -19.14 3.40
N TYR A 472 -1.73 -18.81 3.49
CA TYR A 472 -0.65 -19.72 3.08
C TYR A 472 -0.66 -21.00 3.91
N LEU A 473 -0.81 -20.92 5.23
CA LEU A 473 -0.92 -22.10 6.09
C LEU A 473 -2.17 -22.93 5.77
N LYS A 474 -3.31 -22.31 5.46
CA LYS A 474 -4.52 -23.00 5.03
C LYS A 474 -4.28 -23.77 3.72
N TRP A 475 -3.71 -23.10 2.72
CA TRP A 475 -3.33 -23.72 1.45
C TRP A 475 -2.35 -24.89 1.64
N LYS A 476 -1.34 -24.75 2.51
CA LYS A 476 -0.42 -25.83 2.87
C LYS A 476 -1.15 -27.03 3.48
N LYS A 477 -2.09 -26.80 4.40
CA LYS A 477 -2.89 -27.87 5.06
C LYS A 477 -3.79 -28.62 4.09
N LEU A 478 -4.23 -27.97 3.00
CA LEU A 478 -5.00 -28.58 1.92
C LEU A 478 -4.13 -29.40 0.95
N GLY A 479 -2.84 -29.57 1.23
CA GLY A 479 -1.92 -30.32 0.36
C GLY A 479 -1.24 -29.45 -0.71
N SER A 480 -1.33 -28.12 -0.59
CA SER A 480 -0.71 -27.17 -1.52
C SER A 480 -1.18 -27.32 -3.00
N PRO A 481 -2.50 -27.41 -3.26
CA PRO A 481 -2.99 -27.66 -4.62
C PRO A 481 -2.63 -26.50 -5.57
N ASP A 482 -2.18 -26.84 -6.78
CA ASP A 482 -1.94 -25.87 -7.86
C ASP A 482 -3.24 -25.30 -8.43
N PHE A 483 -4.31 -26.10 -8.39
CA PHE A 483 -5.65 -25.73 -8.84
C PHE A 483 -6.68 -25.98 -7.73
N PRO A 484 -6.75 -25.12 -6.70
CA PRO A 484 -7.72 -25.28 -5.63
C PRO A 484 -9.16 -25.31 -6.16
N SER A 485 -10.02 -26.16 -5.60
CA SER A 485 -11.46 -26.13 -5.87
C SER A 485 -12.12 -24.85 -5.32
N PRO A 486 -13.36 -24.52 -5.71
CA PRO A 486 -14.10 -23.41 -5.10
C PRO A 486 -14.20 -23.52 -3.57
N GLU A 487 -14.41 -24.72 -3.03
CA GLU A 487 -14.48 -24.99 -1.59
C GLU A 487 -13.11 -24.85 -0.91
N GLU A 488 -12.03 -25.27 -1.58
CA GLU A 488 -10.67 -25.06 -1.10
C GLU A 488 -10.30 -23.57 -1.11
N PHE A 489 -10.68 -22.82 -2.14
CA PHE A 489 -10.53 -21.37 -2.16
C PHE A 489 -11.31 -20.70 -1.03
N GLN A 490 -12.54 -21.12 -0.74
CA GLN A 490 -13.29 -20.59 0.40
C GLN A 490 -12.54 -20.81 1.72
N GLN A 491 -11.98 -22.00 1.94
CA GLN A 491 -11.19 -22.31 3.14
C GLN A 491 -9.89 -21.50 3.24
N ILE A 492 -9.27 -21.17 2.10
CA ILE A 492 -8.08 -20.31 2.05
C ILE A 492 -8.47 -18.85 2.34
N ARG A 493 -9.52 -18.35 1.68
CA ARG A 493 -10.03 -16.98 1.83
C ARG A 493 -10.58 -16.71 3.23
N ASP A 494 -11.11 -17.73 3.88
CA ASP A 494 -11.57 -17.68 5.27
C ASP A 494 -10.49 -17.26 6.27
N ALA A 495 -9.21 -17.25 5.88
CA ALA A 495 -8.09 -16.79 6.69
C ALA A 495 -7.50 -15.43 6.23
N GLU A 496 -8.13 -14.72 5.29
CA GLU A 496 -7.65 -13.41 4.79
C GLU A 496 -7.88 -12.27 5.79
N ASP A 497 -9.06 -12.27 6.43
CA ASP A 497 -9.48 -11.23 7.37
C ASP A 497 -8.81 -11.39 8.74
N PRO A 498 -8.60 -10.27 9.47
CA PRO A 498 -8.20 -10.33 10.87
C PRO A 498 -9.28 -11.00 11.72
N VAL A 499 -8.87 -11.62 12.83
CA VAL A 499 -9.82 -12.04 13.86
C VAL A 499 -10.34 -10.77 14.54
N ALA A 500 -11.58 -10.40 14.25
CA ALA A 500 -12.26 -9.27 14.87
C ALA A 500 -13.11 -9.74 16.05
N THR A 501 -12.99 -9.07 17.20
CA THR A 501 -13.84 -9.33 18.37
C THR A 501 -14.43 -8.05 18.94
N GLY A 502 -15.62 -8.17 19.54
CA GLY A 502 -16.45 -7.05 19.95
C GLY A 502 -17.58 -6.77 18.96
N PRO A 503 -18.18 -5.57 18.99
CA PRO A 503 -17.86 -4.44 19.86
C PRO A 503 -18.20 -4.70 21.33
N PHE A 504 -17.30 -4.28 22.22
CA PHE A 504 -17.48 -4.34 23.67
C PHE A 504 -17.77 -2.94 24.21
N ALA A 505 -18.64 -2.85 25.22
CA ALA A 505 -18.86 -1.60 25.93
C ALA A 505 -17.56 -1.13 26.60
N PHE A 506 -17.26 0.15 26.49
CA PHE A 506 -16.07 0.73 27.12
C PHE A 506 -16.22 0.78 28.66
N PRO A 507 -15.15 0.53 29.43
CA PRO A 507 -15.23 0.53 30.90
C PRO A 507 -15.68 1.88 31.48
N GLU A 508 -16.62 1.86 32.45
CA GLU A 508 -17.15 3.07 33.09
C GLU A 508 -16.10 3.94 33.78
N GLY A 509 -15.01 3.31 34.25
CA GLY A 509 -13.88 3.99 34.89
C GLY A 509 -13.04 4.87 33.95
N GLY A 510 -13.31 4.89 32.64
CA GLY A 510 -12.57 5.71 31.67
C GLY A 510 -11.12 5.24 31.42
N ILE A 511 -10.80 4.02 31.84
CA ILE A 511 -9.50 3.38 31.70
C ILE A 511 -9.71 2.05 30.99
N LEU A 512 -8.94 1.78 29.95
CA LEU A 512 -8.94 0.51 29.24
C LEU A 512 -7.69 -0.29 29.63
N THR A 513 -7.90 -1.39 30.36
CA THR A 513 -6.84 -2.35 30.68
C THR A 513 -7.13 -3.67 29.99
N LEU A 514 -6.27 -4.07 29.05
CA LEU A 514 -6.38 -5.33 28.33
C LEU A 514 -5.08 -6.12 28.44
N LYS A 515 -5.21 -7.44 28.58
CA LYS A 515 -4.07 -8.36 28.55
C LYS A 515 -4.19 -9.22 27.31
N GLN A 516 -3.15 -9.24 26.48
CA GLN A 516 -3.13 -9.96 25.21
C GLN A 516 -1.77 -10.65 25.04
N ASP A 517 -1.80 -11.89 24.57
CA ASP A 517 -0.58 -12.62 24.22
C ASP A 517 -0.20 -12.35 22.75
N PHE A 518 1.09 -12.10 22.53
CA PHE A 518 1.68 -11.73 21.26
C PHE A 518 2.71 -12.80 20.85
N PRO A 519 2.32 -13.79 20.03
CA PRO A 519 3.30 -14.65 19.38
C PRO A 519 4.15 -13.83 18.39
N VAL A 520 5.32 -14.36 18.02
CA VAL A 520 6.17 -13.75 16.98
C VAL A 520 5.99 -14.53 15.68
N PRO A 521 5.29 -13.99 14.66
CA PRO A 521 4.79 -12.62 14.53
C PRO A 521 3.31 -12.48 14.93
N SER A 522 2.92 -11.25 15.28
CA SER A 522 1.51 -10.87 15.41
C SER A 522 1.30 -9.37 15.23
N VAL A 523 0.08 -8.99 14.88
CA VAL A 523 -0.38 -7.59 14.85
C VAL A 523 -1.70 -7.53 15.61
N PHE A 524 -1.84 -6.54 16.47
CA PHE A 524 -3.03 -6.34 17.28
C PHE A 524 -3.44 -4.87 17.23
N LEU A 525 -4.69 -4.61 16.86
CA LEU A 525 -5.27 -3.28 16.82
C LEU A 525 -6.47 -3.21 17.75
N ILE A 526 -6.53 -2.16 18.56
CA ILE A 526 -7.72 -1.79 19.34
C ILE A 526 -8.29 -0.53 18.71
N HIS A 527 -9.53 -0.61 18.21
CA HIS A 527 -10.26 0.51 17.66
C HIS A 527 -11.37 0.92 18.63
N ILE A 528 -11.28 2.12 19.19
CA ILE A 528 -12.24 2.68 20.12
C ILE A 528 -13.04 3.75 19.38
N CYS A 529 -14.36 3.67 19.45
CA CYS A 529 -15.26 4.62 18.80
C CYS A 529 -16.32 5.14 19.76
N ALA A 530 -16.63 6.43 19.65
CA ALA A 530 -17.84 7.02 20.20
C ALA A 530 -19.00 6.83 19.24
N ARG A 531 -20.24 6.78 19.75
CA ARG A 531 -21.40 6.61 18.88
C ARG A 531 -21.64 7.84 18.00
N PRO A 532 -21.69 7.71 16.66
CA PRO A 532 -22.03 8.80 15.75
C PRO A 532 -23.48 9.24 15.93
N ARG A 533 -23.81 10.42 15.40
CA ARG A 533 -25.16 10.99 15.49
C ARG A 533 -26.12 10.35 14.48
N SER A 534 -25.61 9.91 13.33
CA SER A 534 -26.36 9.17 12.32
C SER A 534 -25.75 7.81 12.05
N VAL A 535 -26.49 6.99 11.29
CA VAL A 535 -25.98 5.74 10.70
C VAL A 535 -24.90 6.04 9.65
N PRO A 536 -24.13 5.02 9.21
CA PRO A 536 -23.18 5.19 8.12
C PRO A 536 -23.82 5.73 6.84
N ASP A 537 -23.06 6.51 6.10
CA ASP A 537 -23.49 7.02 4.81
C ASP A 537 -23.51 5.90 3.75
N GLN A 538 -24.14 6.19 2.61
CA GLN A 538 -24.41 5.21 1.56
C GLN A 538 -23.09 4.75 0.88
N VAL A 539 -22.98 3.44 0.68
CA VAL A 539 -21.92 2.85 -0.15
C VAL A 539 -22.13 3.21 -1.62
N THR A 540 -21.05 3.49 -2.35
CA THR A 540 -21.12 3.87 -3.77
C THR A 540 -20.20 2.99 -4.61
N GLY A 541 -20.19 3.19 -5.94
CA GLY A 541 -19.19 2.58 -6.82
C GLY A 541 -19.25 1.05 -6.93
N VAL A 542 -20.38 0.41 -6.59
CA VAL A 542 -20.54 -1.05 -6.70
C VAL A 542 -20.32 -1.48 -8.15
N ARG A 543 -19.40 -2.43 -8.36
CA ARG A 543 -19.02 -2.95 -9.67
C ARG A 543 -18.66 -4.43 -9.59
N LEU A 544 -18.87 -5.14 -10.69
CA LEU A 544 -18.72 -6.59 -10.76
C LEU A 544 -17.59 -6.95 -11.72
N ILE A 545 -16.64 -7.76 -11.26
CA ILE A 545 -15.52 -8.25 -12.06
C ILE A 545 -15.71 -9.76 -12.26
N PRO A 546 -15.99 -10.23 -13.50
CA PRO A 546 -16.20 -11.65 -13.76
C PRO A 546 -14.91 -12.44 -13.53
N LEU A 547 -15.00 -13.58 -12.84
CA LEU A 547 -13.88 -14.50 -12.63
C LEU A 547 -13.96 -15.70 -13.57
N THR A 548 -15.02 -16.47 -13.42
CA THR A 548 -15.36 -17.66 -14.21
C THR A 548 -16.83 -17.95 -14.02
N LYS A 549 -17.37 -18.95 -14.72
CA LYS A 549 -18.77 -19.34 -14.56
C LYS A 549 -19.07 -19.71 -13.10
N GLY A 550 -20.13 -19.14 -12.56
CA GLY A 550 -20.56 -19.26 -11.16
C GLY A 550 -19.74 -18.43 -10.18
N GLN A 551 -18.86 -17.53 -10.64
CA GLN A 551 -17.98 -16.75 -9.76
C GLN A 551 -17.78 -15.30 -10.23
N VAL A 552 -17.93 -14.36 -9.29
CA VAL A 552 -17.78 -12.92 -9.55
C VAL A 552 -17.18 -12.22 -8.34
N ILE A 553 -16.35 -11.19 -8.58
CA ILE A 553 -15.93 -10.25 -7.54
C ILE A 553 -16.96 -9.12 -7.47
N VAL A 554 -17.42 -8.81 -6.27
CA VAL A 554 -18.17 -7.59 -5.95
C VAL A 554 -17.19 -6.61 -5.31
N LEU A 555 -17.00 -5.45 -5.92
CA LEU A 555 -16.11 -4.38 -5.46
C LEU A 555 -16.92 -3.09 -5.26
N TRP A 556 -16.59 -2.26 -4.27
CA TRP A 556 -17.29 -1.02 -3.99
C TRP A 556 -16.37 0.06 -3.42
N ASP A 557 -16.87 1.30 -3.36
CA ASP A 557 -16.16 2.45 -2.82
C ASP A 557 -16.73 2.83 -1.46
N ASP A 558 -15.86 3.06 -0.47
CA ASP A 558 -16.21 3.50 0.88
C ASP A 558 -15.89 4.99 1.15
N GLY A 559 -15.36 5.71 0.17
CA GLY A 559 -14.97 7.12 0.32
C GLY A 559 -16.12 8.07 0.70
N CYS A 560 -17.37 7.66 0.48
CA CYS A 560 -18.55 8.42 0.92
C CYS A 560 -19.17 7.92 2.22
N VAL A 561 -18.68 6.81 2.80
CA VAL A 561 -19.20 6.23 4.05
C VAL A 561 -18.80 7.09 5.26
N ASN A 562 -17.65 7.78 5.16
CA ASN A 562 -17.05 8.73 6.11
C ASN A 562 -16.65 8.16 7.49
N SER A 563 -17.44 7.26 8.07
CA SER A 563 -17.13 6.59 9.33
C SER A 563 -16.11 5.48 9.15
N LYS A 564 -15.13 5.39 10.05
CA LYS A 564 -14.25 4.21 10.19
C LYS A 564 -14.78 3.19 11.20
N CYS A 565 -15.83 3.52 11.95
CA CYS A 565 -16.44 2.67 12.98
C CYS A 565 -17.36 1.61 12.39
N ILE A 566 -16.88 0.93 11.35
CA ILE A 566 -17.62 -0.03 10.53
C ILE A 566 -17.31 -1.44 11.01
N LYS A 567 -18.35 -2.15 11.42
CA LYS A 567 -18.28 -3.58 11.76
C LYS A 567 -18.07 -4.41 10.50
N THR A 568 -18.89 -4.15 9.47
CA THR A 568 -18.79 -4.86 8.19
C THR A 568 -19.54 -4.13 7.08
N PHE A 569 -19.27 -4.53 5.83
CA PHE A 569 -20.16 -4.32 4.70
C PHE A 569 -21.00 -5.57 4.44
N GLU A 570 -22.33 -5.43 4.46
CA GLU A 570 -23.22 -6.49 4.01
C GLU A 570 -23.34 -6.42 2.49
N VAL A 571 -22.84 -7.45 1.83
CA VAL A 571 -22.99 -7.66 0.39
C VAL A 571 -24.26 -8.45 0.19
N GLU A 572 -25.22 -7.87 -0.53
CA GLU A 572 -26.54 -8.43 -0.75
C GLU A 572 -26.74 -8.81 -2.22
N PHE A 573 -27.36 -9.96 -2.46
CA PHE A 573 -27.68 -10.48 -3.80
C PHE A 573 -29.17 -10.80 -3.93
N SER A 574 -29.73 -10.56 -5.11
CA SER A 574 -31.10 -10.91 -5.48
C SER A 574 -31.15 -11.44 -6.92
N PRO A 575 -31.64 -12.66 -7.18
CA PRO A 575 -31.77 -13.19 -8.55
C PRO A 575 -32.72 -12.38 -9.44
N ASP A 576 -33.77 -11.79 -8.86
CA ASP A 576 -34.86 -11.11 -9.57
C ASP A 576 -34.99 -9.61 -9.25
N GLY A 577 -34.16 -9.11 -8.33
CA GLY A 577 -34.17 -7.72 -7.88
C GLY A 577 -35.24 -7.39 -6.84
N THR A 578 -35.98 -8.38 -6.33
CA THR A 578 -37.07 -8.16 -5.37
C THR A 578 -36.67 -8.46 -3.92
N VAL A 579 -36.10 -9.64 -3.67
CA VAL A 579 -35.68 -10.10 -2.34
C VAL A 579 -34.16 -10.22 -2.32
N TYR A 580 -33.54 -9.44 -1.44
CA TYR A 580 -32.09 -9.41 -1.26
C TYR A 580 -31.67 -10.24 -0.04
N GLN A 581 -30.61 -11.01 -0.19
CA GLN A 581 -30.01 -11.81 0.89
C GLN A 581 -28.53 -11.48 1.01
N ARG A 582 -28.04 -11.38 2.26
CA ARG A 582 -26.61 -11.24 2.55
C ARG A 582 -25.87 -12.49 2.07
N ILE A 583 -24.81 -12.30 1.28
CA ILE A 583 -24.01 -13.38 0.71
C ILE A 583 -22.63 -13.54 1.34
N ASN A 584 -22.09 -12.51 1.99
CA ASN A 584 -20.84 -12.64 2.74
C ASN A 584 -21.11 -13.18 4.16
N GLY A 585 -20.65 -14.41 4.42
CA GLY A 585 -20.85 -15.09 5.70
C GLY A 585 -19.95 -14.60 6.84
N LYS A 586 -18.87 -13.88 6.52
CA LYS A 586 -17.96 -13.26 7.48
C LYS A 586 -18.04 -11.75 7.41
N ASP A 587 -17.81 -11.13 8.57
CA ASP A 587 -17.64 -9.68 8.65
C ASP A 587 -16.26 -9.32 8.08
N THR A 588 -16.25 -8.35 7.17
CA THR A 588 -15.03 -7.76 6.61
C THR A 588 -15.14 -6.25 6.54
N ILE A 589 -13.99 -5.58 6.70
CA ILE A 589 -13.80 -4.14 6.50
C ILE A 589 -13.25 -3.83 5.10
N PHE A 590 -12.87 -4.84 4.32
CA PHE A 590 -12.36 -4.65 2.96
C PHE A 590 -13.51 -4.44 1.99
N THR A 591 -13.29 -3.60 0.97
CA THR A 591 -14.35 -3.22 0.03
C THR A 591 -14.47 -4.16 -1.18
N LEU A 592 -14.09 -5.43 -1.00
CA LEU A 592 -14.11 -6.47 -2.02
C LEU A 592 -14.61 -7.79 -1.43
N TRP A 593 -15.49 -8.47 -2.17
CA TRP A 593 -15.95 -9.82 -1.84
C TRP A 593 -15.96 -10.73 -3.05
N VAL A 594 -15.44 -11.95 -2.92
CA VAL A 594 -15.53 -12.99 -3.96
C VAL A 594 -16.77 -13.84 -3.72
N TYR A 595 -17.74 -13.79 -4.62
CA TYR A 595 -18.95 -14.59 -4.56
C TYR A 595 -18.83 -15.83 -5.45
N SER A 596 -18.89 -17.02 -4.83
CA SER A 596 -18.76 -18.33 -5.50
C SER A 596 -19.76 -19.34 -4.92
N PRO A 597 -21.08 -19.18 -5.16
CA PRO A 597 -22.12 -19.99 -4.53
C PRO A 597 -22.27 -21.41 -5.10
N GLY A 598 -21.48 -21.80 -6.11
CA GLY A 598 -21.67 -23.07 -6.84
C GLY A 598 -22.95 -23.12 -7.70
N SER A 599 -23.64 -21.98 -7.84
CA SER A 599 -24.85 -21.78 -8.63
C SER A 599 -24.73 -20.51 -9.48
N SER A 600 -25.81 -20.07 -10.12
CA SER A 600 -25.77 -18.85 -10.94
C SER A 600 -25.47 -17.61 -10.09
N VAL A 601 -24.63 -16.74 -10.63
CA VAL A 601 -24.34 -15.41 -10.08
C VAL A 601 -25.06 -14.29 -10.86
N SER A 602 -25.99 -14.64 -11.76
CA SER A 602 -26.79 -13.63 -12.48
C SER A 602 -27.89 -13.06 -11.58
N GLY A 603 -28.01 -11.74 -11.53
CA GLY A 603 -28.99 -11.04 -10.70
C GLY A 603 -28.53 -9.63 -10.34
N PHE A 604 -29.00 -9.12 -9.20
CA PHE A 604 -28.74 -7.77 -8.73
C PHE A 604 -27.92 -7.79 -7.44
N TYR A 605 -26.91 -6.94 -7.39
CA TYR A 605 -26.01 -6.79 -6.25
C TYR A 605 -26.17 -5.40 -5.63
N ARG A 606 -26.12 -5.32 -4.32
CA ARG A 606 -26.00 -4.04 -3.59
C ARG A 606 -25.22 -4.25 -2.30
N VAL A 607 -24.66 -3.17 -1.76
CA VAL A 607 -23.82 -3.22 -0.55
C VAL A 607 -24.27 -2.14 0.42
N ARG A 608 -24.24 -2.43 1.72
CA ARG A 608 -24.46 -1.43 2.79
C ARG A 608 -23.46 -1.59 3.92
N ALA A 609 -23.09 -0.49 4.55
CA ALA A 609 -22.20 -0.51 5.71
C ALA A 609 -23.01 -0.72 7.00
N ILE A 610 -22.45 -1.51 7.93
CA ILE A 610 -22.99 -1.74 9.27
C ILE A 610 -21.97 -1.22 10.29
N ASP A 611 -22.40 -0.31 11.17
CA ASP A 611 -21.52 0.25 12.21
C ASP A 611 -21.35 -0.70 13.42
N TYR A 612 -20.49 -0.29 14.36
CA TYR A 612 -20.28 -1.01 15.63
C TYR A 612 -21.53 -1.09 16.53
N TRP A 613 -22.56 -0.28 16.31
CA TRP A 613 -23.83 -0.37 17.06
C TRP A 613 -24.90 -1.19 16.32
N GLY A 614 -24.50 -1.92 15.28
CA GLY A 614 -25.40 -2.75 14.47
C GLY A 614 -26.40 -1.94 13.66
N LYS A 615 -26.11 -0.66 13.39
CA LYS A 615 -26.95 0.19 12.54
C LYS A 615 -26.46 0.12 11.10
N ALA A 616 -27.43 -0.11 10.22
CA ALA A 616 -27.19 -0.16 8.79
C ALA A 616 -27.32 1.24 8.17
N GLY A 617 -26.37 1.60 7.33
CA GLY A 617 -26.53 2.67 6.35
C GLY A 617 -27.48 2.27 5.23
N LEU A 618 -27.76 3.21 4.33
CA LEU A 618 -28.52 2.91 3.11
C LEU A 618 -27.72 1.95 2.21
N SER A 619 -28.42 0.99 1.59
CA SER A 619 -27.81 0.18 0.54
C SER A 619 -27.46 1.05 -0.67
N SER A 620 -26.36 0.71 -1.33
CA SER A 620 -26.00 1.25 -2.64
C SER A 620 -27.15 1.06 -3.63
N LEU A 621 -27.10 1.81 -4.74
CA LEU A 621 -27.94 1.49 -5.89
C LEU A 621 -27.65 0.04 -6.34
N PRO A 622 -28.68 -0.77 -6.64
CA PRO A 622 -28.47 -2.10 -7.17
C PRO A 622 -27.77 -2.08 -8.52
N VAL A 623 -26.88 -3.04 -8.74
CA VAL A 623 -26.18 -3.26 -10.00
C VAL A 623 -26.56 -4.63 -10.53
N GLU A 624 -27.12 -4.65 -11.74
CA GLU A 624 -27.42 -5.89 -12.45
C GLU A 624 -26.13 -6.49 -13.01
N TYR A 625 -25.99 -7.80 -12.86
CA TYR A 625 -24.95 -8.59 -13.49
C TYR A 625 -25.59 -9.80 -14.16
N VAL A 626 -25.27 -9.97 -15.44
CA VAL A 626 -25.69 -11.10 -16.24
C VAL A 626 -24.45 -11.88 -16.61
N GLU A 627 -24.38 -13.13 -16.16
CA GLU A 627 -23.28 -14.00 -16.49
C GLU A 627 -23.25 -14.27 -17.99
N ALA A 628 -22.13 -13.96 -18.64
CA ALA A 628 -21.98 -14.22 -20.05
C ALA A 628 -22.00 -15.74 -20.32
N PHE A 629 -22.93 -16.18 -21.18
CA PHE A 629 -22.95 -17.55 -21.72
C PHE A 629 -21.82 -17.73 -22.74
N LYS A 630 -20.56 -17.75 -22.33
CA LYS A 630 -19.45 -18.08 -23.23
C LYS A 630 -18.44 -19.03 -22.60
#